data_AF-A0A2V5LN37-F1
#
_entry.id   AF-A0A2V5LN37-F1
#
_cell.length_a   1.000
_cell.length_b   1.000
_cell.length_c   1.000
_cell.angle_alpha   90.00
_cell.angle_beta   90.00
_cell.angle_gamma   90.00
#
_symmetry.space_group_name_H-M   'P 1'
#
loop_
_entity.id
_entity.type
_entity.pdbx_description
1 polymer ?
#
loop_
_entity_poly.entity_id
_entity_poly.type
_entity_poly.pdbx_seq_one_letter_code
_entity_poly.pdbx_strand_id
1 'polypeptide(L)' 'MWSGPRNISTAMMRAWGNRRDTVVIDEPFYAYYLTTTGKNHPGADEVIAAGEIDWRRIVAQLTGPIPNGRQIFFQKQM' A
#
# COMPACT_ATOMS: atom_id res chain seq x y z
N MET A 1 -1.96 -8.91 3.20
CA MET A 1 -1.30 -9.14 4.49
C MET A 1 -1.54 -7.92 5.35
N TRP A 2 -2.21 -8.08 6.49
CA TRP A 2 -2.36 -7.04 7.50
C TRP A 2 -1.26 -7.17 8.54
N SER A 3 -0.62 -6.05 8.88
CA SER A 3 0.64 -6.10 9.62
C SER A 3 0.91 -4.76 10.33
N GLY A 4 1.14 -4.79 11.64
CA GLY A 4 1.68 -3.63 12.36
C GLY A 4 3.17 -3.34 12.07
N PRO A 5 3.75 -2.26 12.64
CA PRO A 5 5.15 -1.91 12.43
C PRO A 5 6.13 -3.01 12.88
N ARG A 6 7.27 -3.11 12.18
CA ARG A 6 8.41 -3.99 12.55
C ARG A 6 8.09 -5.48 12.62
N ASN A 7 7.17 -5.98 11.80
CA ASN A 7 6.75 -7.38 11.79
C ASN A 7 7.02 -8.12 10.47
N ILE A 8 8.20 -7.93 9.89
CA ILE A 8 8.66 -8.60 8.65
C ILE A 8 7.82 -8.36 7.39
N SER A 9 6.76 -7.55 7.43
CA SER A 9 5.88 -7.29 6.28
C SER A 9 6.60 -6.69 5.08
N THR A 10 7.54 -5.78 5.29
CA THR A 10 8.39 -5.25 4.21
C THR A 10 9.26 -6.33 3.58
N ALA A 11 9.84 -7.23 4.38
CA ALA A 11 10.64 -8.34 3.87
C ALA A 11 9.78 -9.30 3.02
N MET A 12 8.57 -9.61 3.49
CA MET A 12 7.60 -10.41 2.72
C MET A 12 7.20 -9.71 1.42
N MET A 13 6.88 -8.41 1.47
CA MET A 13 6.56 -7.63 0.26
C MET A 13 7.70 -7.69 -0.76
N ARG A 14 8.96 -7.54 -0.33
CA ARG A 14 10.13 -7.66 -1.21
C ARG A 14 10.27 -9.07 -1.80
N ALA A 15 10.03 -10.11 -1.02
CA ALA A 15 10.07 -11.49 -1.50
C ALA A 15 9.02 -11.75 -2.59
N TRP A 16 7.79 -11.27 -2.41
CA TRP A 16 6.72 -11.35 -3.42
C TRP A 16 7.02 -10.51 -4.65
N GLY A 17 7.55 -9.29 -4.47
CA GLY A 17 7.90 -8.37 -5.56
C GLY A 17 9.04 -8.85 -6.45
N ASN A 18 9.88 -9.76 -5.98
CA ASN A 18 10.94 -10.38 -6.78
C ASN A 18 10.42 -11.42 -7.79
N ARG A 19 9.13 -11.76 -7.77
CA ARG A 19 8.54 -12.72 -8.71
C ARG A 19 7.98 -12.02 -9.95
N ARG A 20 8.13 -12.67 -11.12
CA ARG A 20 7.67 -12.14 -12.42
C ARG A 20 6.16 -12.20 -12.63
N ASP A 21 5.44 -12.99 -11.83
CA ASP A 21 3.99 -13.17 -11.91
C ASP A 21 3.22 -12.32 -10.89
N THR A 22 3.94 -11.53 -10.08
CA THR A 22 3.36 -10.76 -8.97
C THR A 22 3.45 -9.26 -9.24
N VAL A 23 2.47 -8.53 -8.72
CA VAL A 23 2.54 -7.09 -8.43
C VAL A 23 2.32 -6.88 -6.94
N VAL A 24 2.99 -5.90 -6.36
CA VAL A 24 2.89 -5.57 -4.94
C VAL A 24 2.39 -4.15 -4.75
N ILE A 25 1.68 -3.90 -3.66
CA ILE A 25 1.35 -2.55 -3.19
C ILE A 25 1.70 -2.42 -1.71
N ASP A 26 2.23 -1.25 -1.35
CA ASP A 26 2.73 -0.95 0.00
C ASP A 26 1.84 0.09 0.68
N GLU A 27 1.23 -0.28 1.80
CA GLU A 27 0.49 0.60 2.72
C GLU A 27 -0.43 1.62 2.02
N PRO A 28 -1.36 1.18 1.15
CA PRO A 28 -2.10 2.07 0.25
C PRO A 28 -2.99 3.08 0.95
N PHE A 29 -3.35 2.86 2.22
CA PHE A 29 -4.18 3.76 3.02
C PHE A 29 -3.38 4.80 3.82
N TYR A 30 -2.04 4.81 3.75
CA TYR A 30 -1.25 5.64 4.66
C TYR A 30 -1.41 7.15 4.41
N ALA A 31 -1.47 7.58 3.14
CA ALA A 31 -1.77 8.97 2.78
C ALA A 31 -3.17 9.41 3.24
N TYR A 32 -4.19 8.56 3.03
CA TYR A 32 -5.54 8.81 3.56
C TYR A 32 -5.55 8.92 5.09
N TYR A 33 -4.83 8.02 5.79
CA TYR A 33 -4.72 8.03 7.25
C TYR A 33 -4.10 9.34 7.76
N LEU A 34 -2.97 9.77 7.19
CA LEU A 34 -2.29 11.01 7.59
C LEU A 34 -3.17 12.24 7.32
N THR A 35 -3.82 12.28 6.15
CA THR A 35 -4.73 13.37 5.77
C THR A 35 -5.92 13.47 6.71
N THR A 36 -6.52 12.33 7.06
CA THR A 36 -7.75 12.29 7.88
C THR A 36 -7.46 12.56 9.35
N THR A 37 -6.33 12.07 9.86
CA THR A 37 -6.01 12.19 11.30
C THR A 37 -5.22 13.45 11.64
N GLY A 38 -4.56 14.08 10.67
CA GLY A 38 -3.67 15.22 10.91
C GLY A 38 -2.48 14.87 11.82
N LYS A 39 -2.12 13.58 11.92
CA LYS A 39 -1.04 13.14 12.81
C LYS A 39 0.28 13.76 12.39
N ASN A 40 1.00 14.34 13.34
CA ASN A 40 2.33 14.88 13.09
C ASN A 40 3.32 13.74 12.80
N HIS A 41 3.64 13.55 11.53
CA HIS A 41 4.52 12.53 11.02
C HIS A 41 5.64 13.18 10.17
N PRO A 42 6.92 12.83 10.38
CA PRO A 42 8.00 13.33 9.56
C PRO A 42 7.78 12.99 8.07
N GLY A 43 7.80 14.01 7.20
CA GLY A 43 7.53 13.81 5.76
C GLY A 43 6.07 13.49 5.43
N ALA A 44 5.11 13.83 6.30
CA ALA A 44 3.68 13.62 6.03
C ALA A 44 3.25 14.23 4.69
N ASP A 45 3.67 15.46 4.41
CA ASP A 45 3.31 16.16 3.16
C ASP A 45 3.81 15.41 1.92
N GLU A 46 5.00 14.83 1.97
CA GLU A 46 5.56 14.03 0.88
C GLU A 46 4.77 12.74 0.66
N VAL A 47 4.40 12.06 1.75
CA VAL A 47 3.58 10.83 1.70
C VAL A 47 2.19 11.13 1.15
N ILE A 48 1.57 12.22 1.62
CA ILE A 48 0.24 12.65 1.15
C ILE A 48 0.30 13.04 -0.32
N ALA A 49 1.33 13.79 -0.74
CA ALA A 49 1.49 14.19 -2.14
C ALA A 49 1.75 13.02 -3.09
N ALA A 50 2.42 11.95 -2.61
CA ALA A 50 2.72 10.77 -3.41
C ALA A 50 1.59 9.72 -3.41
N GLY A 51 0.67 9.76 -2.44
CA GLY A 51 -0.36 8.75 -2.23
C GLY A 51 -1.77 9.19 -2.65
N GLU A 52 -2.71 8.24 -2.59
CA GLU A 52 -4.14 8.52 -2.78
C GLU A 52 -4.80 8.85 -1.43
N ILE A 53 -5.61 9.91 -1.41
CA ILE A 53 -6.30 10.40 -0.22
C ILE A 53 -7.80 10.08 -0.24
N ASP A 54 -8.34 9.56 -1.35
CA ASP A 54 -9.69 9.02 -1.39
C ASP A 54 -9.67 7.50 -1.16
N TRP A 55 -10.10 7.08 0.03
CA TRP A 55 -10.20 5.66 0.39
C TRP A 55 -11.06 4.86 -0.57
N ARG A 56 -12.06 5.46 -1.25
CA ARG A 56 -12.91 4.75 -2.21
C ARG A 56 -12.12 4.35 -3.46
N ARG A 57 -11.22 5.22 -3.93
CA ARG A 57 -10.33 4.93 -5.05
C ARG A 57 -9.33 3.84 -4.69
N ILE A 58 -8.79 3.90 -3.47
CA ILE A 58 -7.92 2.85 -2.95
C ILE A 58 -8.65 1.50 -2.97
N VAL A 59 -9.86 1.43 -2.40
CA VAL A 59 -10.66 0.18 -2.39
C VAL A 59 -10.92 -0.32 -3.81
N ALA A 60 -11.33 0.56 -4.74
CA ALA A 60 -11.58 0.19 -6.13
C ALA A 60 -10.33 -0.37 -6.82
N GLN A 61 -9.14 0.19 -6.54
CA GLN A 61 -7.87 -0.34 -7.04
C GLN A 61 -7.55 -1.71 -6.44
N LEU A 62 -7.74 -1.88 -5.13
CA LEU A 62 -7.38 -3.11 -4.42
C LEU A 62 -8.29 -4.30 -4.74
N THR A 63 -9.55 -4.04 -5.10
CA THR A 63 -10.54 -5.08 -5.45
C THR A 63 -10.78 -5.21 -6.95
N GLY A 64 -10.16 -4.34 -7.75
CA GLY A 64 -10.22 -4.39 -9.20
C GLY A 64 -9.31 -5.45 -9.83
N PRO A 65 -9.18 -5.44 -11.17
CA PRO A 65 -8.29 -6.34 -11.89
C PRO A 65 -6.83 -6.19 -11.44
N ILE A 66 -6.10 -7.32 -11.41
CA ILE A 66 -4.68 -7.30 -11.08
C ILE A 66 -3.91 -6.51 -12.16
N PRO A 67 -3.11 -5.49 -11.79
CA PRO A 67 -2.35 -4.69 -12.74
C PRO A 67 -1.42 -5.50 -13.64
N ASN A 68 -1.19 -5.00 -14.86
CA ASN A 68 -0.18 -5.50 -15.80
C ASN A 68 -0.35 -6.98 -16.19
N GLY A 69 -1.57 -7.53 -16.13
CA GLY A 69 -1.84 -8.93 -16.44
C GLY A 69 -1.14 -9.93 -15.53
N ARG A 70 -0.71 -9.49 -14.33
CA ARG A 70 -0.09 -10.36 -13.33
C ARG A 70 -1.12 -11.28 -12.72
N GLN A 71 -0.66 -12.43 -12.23
CA GLN A 71 -1.53 -13.45 -11.63
C GLN A 71 -1.71 -13.24 -10.13
N ILE A 72 -0.74 -12.62 -9.48
CA ILE A 72 -0.72 -12.44 -8.04
C ILE A 72 -0.67 -10.95 -7.71
N PHE A 73 -1.56 -10.51 -6.83
CA PHE A 73 -1.54 -9.17 -6.26
C PHE A 73 -1.29 -9.25 -4.75
N PHE A 74 -0.04 -9.02 -4.34
CA PHE A 74 0.31 -9.01 -2.92
C PHE A 74 0.11 -7.61 -2.32
N GLN A 75 -0.83 -7.48 -1.40
CA GLN A 75 -1.17 -6.21 -0.77
C GLN A 75 -0.63 -6.19 0.67
N LYS A 76 0.34 -5.33 0.96
CA LYS A 76 0.80 -5.07 2.34
C LYS A 76 -0.06 -3.95 2.93
N GLN A 77 -0.81 -4.28 3.97
CA GLN A 77 -1.70 -3.38 4.70
C GLN A 77 -1.14 -3.13 6.10
N MET A 78 -1.27 -1.90 6.59
CA MET A 78 -0.90 -1.48 7.95
C MET A 78 -2.11 -0.89 8.66
#